data_AF-A0A0A8XQN9-F1
#
_entry.id   AF-A0A0A8XQN9-F1
#
_cell.length_a   1.000
_cell.length_b   1.000
_cell.length_c   1.000
_cell.angle_alpha   90.00
_cell.angle_beta   90.00
_cell.angle_gamma   90.00
#
_symmetry.space_group_name_H-M   'P 1'
#
loop_
_entity.id
_entity.type
_entity.pdbx_description
1 polymer ?
#
loop_
_entity_poly.entity_id
_entity_poly.type
_entity_poly.pdbx_seq_one_letter_code
_entity_poly.pdbx_strand_id
1 'polypeptide(L)' 'MNNVHQVMPQGFGATIRAINGAVECNGGNTAEMNDRVNLYKQYCQQLGVDPGSNLTC' A
#
# COMPACT_ATOMS: atom_id res chain seq x y z
N MET A 1 5.14 -15.87 6.58
CA MET A 1 4.86 -14.63 5.83
C MET A 1 6.06 -13.70 5.99
N ASN A 2 7.09 -13.83 5.15
CA ASN A 2 8.35 -13.09 5.32
C ASN A 2 8.51 -11.89 4.38
N ASN A 3 7.54 -11.64 3.48
CA ASN A 3 7.79 -10.78 2.31
C ASN A 3 7.31 -9.33 2.46
N VAL A 4 6.47 -9.02 3.46
CA VAL A 4 5.80 -7.71 3.56
C VAL A 4 6.16 -6.95 4.85
N HIS A 5 6.29 -7.66 5.97
CA HIS A 5 6.49 -7.01 7.27
C HIS A 5 7.77 -6.14 7.30
N GLN A 6 8.86 -6.61 6.69
CA GLN A 6 10.14 -5.89 6.67
C GLN A 6 10.08 -4.55 5.91
N VAL A 7 9.12 -4.38 5.00
CA VAL A 7 8.98 -3.14 4.21
C VAL A 7 7.88 -2.21 4.72
N MET A 8 7.11 -2.62 5.74
CA MET A 8 6.09 -1.76 6.35
C MET A 8 6.63 -0.38 6.80
N PRO A 9 7.84 -0.26 7.40
CA PRO A 9 8.37 1.05 7.79
C PRO A 9 8.62 2.02 6.62
N GLN A 10 8.63 1.52 5.37
CA GLN A 10 8.85 2.34 4.16
C GLN A 10 7.54 2.98 3.65
N GLY A 11 6.40 2.61 4.22
CA GLY A 11 5.07 3.08 3.86
C GLY A 11 4.23 2.03 3.13
N PHE A 12 2.92 2.29 3.02
CA PHE A 12 1.97 1.31 2.48
C PHE A 12 2.25 0.93 1.03
N GLY A 13 2.73 1.85 0.18
CA GLY A 13 3.10 1.58 -1.20
C GLY A 13 4.22 0.55 -1.35
N ALA A 14 5.13 0.46 -0.38
CA ALA A 14 6.16 -0.59 -0.37
C ALA A 14 5.56 -1.98 -0.14
N THR A 15 4.46 -2.06 0.63
CA THR A 15 3.74 -3.32 0.84
C THR A 15 3.01 -3.77 -0.44
N ILE A 16 2.37 -2.85 -1.17
CA ILE A 16 1.79 -3.13 -2.49
C ILE A 16 2.88 -3.63 -3.44
N ARG A 17 4.04 -2.97 -3.46
CA ARG A 17 5.18 -3.38 -4.29
C ARG A 17 5.68 -4.78 -3.97
N ALA A 18 5.75 -5.13 -2.68
CA ALA A 18 6.15 -6.47 -2.23
C ALA A 18 5.12 -7.56 -2.56
N ILE A 19 3.82 -7.22 -2.63
CA ILE A 19 2.74 -8.16 -2.94
C ILE A 19 2.63 -8.40 -4.44
N ASN A 20 2.54 -7.34 -5.24
CA ASN A 20 2.28 -7.44 -6.69
C ASN A 20 2.85 -6.27 -7.50
N GLY A 21 4.00 -5.75 -7.09
CA GLY A 21 4.53 -4.51 -7.66
C GLY A 21 4.90 -4.56 -9.14
N ALA A 22 5.12 -5.75 -9.70
CA ALA A 22 5.38 -5.91 -11.13
C ALA A 22 4.14 -5.61 -12.01
N VAL A 23 2.95 -5.77 -11.44
CA VAL A 23 1.67 -5.57 -12.15
C VAL A 23 1.06 -4.23 -11.79
N GLU A 24 1.06 -3.85 -10.51
CA GLU A 24 0.23 -2.73 -10.04
C GLU A 24 0.97 -1.40 -9.97
N CYS A 25 2.26 -1.41 -9.65
CA CYS A 25 3.04 -0.18 -9.45
C CYS A 25 3.55 0.42 -10.76
N ASN A 26 4.10 1.65 -10.69
CA ASN A 26 4.72 2.38 -11.80
C ASN A 26 3.79 2.57 -13.01
N GLY A 27 2.48 2.68 -12.76
CA GLY A 27 1.46 2.87 -13.79
C GLY A 27 0.98 1.59 -14.48
N GLY A 28 1.32 0.40 -13.96
CA GLY A 28 0.89 -0.88 -14.54
C GLY A 28 -0.62 -1.12 -14.41
N ASN A 29 -1.13 -1.22 -13.18
CA ASN A 29 -2.56 -1.30 -12.89
C ASN A 29 -2.93 -0.27 -11.81
N THR A 30 -2.93 1.00 -12.20
CA THR A 30 -3.21 2.13 -11.31
C THR A 30 -4.57 2.05 -10.62
N ALA A 31 -5.57 1.43 -11.26
CA ALA A 31 -6.90 1.27 -10.66
C ALA A 31 -6.84 0.36 -9.43
N GLU A 32 -6.24 -0.82 -9.54
CA GLU A 32 -6.12 -1.77 -8.43
C GLU A 32 -5.21 -1.23 -7.30
N MET A 33 -4.11 -0.56 -7.65
CA MET A 33 -3.26 0.13 -6.67
C MET A 33 -4.06 1.17 -5.88
N ASN A 34 -4.85 2.01 -6.57
CA ASN A 34 -5.70 3.00 -5.92
C ASN A 34 -6.78 2.37 -5.02
N ASP A 35 -7.37 1.24 -5.43
CA ASP A 35 -8.34 0.51 -4.61
C ASP A 35 -7.72 0.03 -3.29
N ARG A 36 -6.49 -0.51 -3.34
CA ARG A 36 -5.74 -0.88 -2.12
C ARG A 36 -5.47 0.33 -1.23
N VAL A 37 -5.05 1.45 -1.80
CA VAL A 37 -4.78 2.69 -1.05
C VAL A 37 -6.05 3.24 -0.41
N ASN A 38 -7.18 3.18 -1.12
CA ASN A 38 -8.47 3.64 -0.60
C ASN A 38 -8.93 2.80 0.59
N LEU A 39 -8.83 1.47 0.50
CA LEU A 39 -9.13 0.57 1.62
C LEU A 39 -8.22 0.84 2.82
N TYR A 40 -6.91 0.99 2.58
CA TYR A 40 -5.95 1.29 3.65
C TYR A 40 -6.31 2.60 4.38
N LYS A 41 -6.60 3.68 3.65
CA LYS A 41 -7.05 4.95 4.24
C LYS A 41 -8.34 4.80 5.05
N GLN A 42 -9.32 4.05 4.53
CA GLN A 42 -10.57 3.79 5.25
C GLN A 42 -10.31 3.04 6.57
N TYR A 43 -9.43 2.05 6.56
CA TYR A 43 -9.07 1.32 7.79
C TYR A 43 -8.30 2.19 8.77
N CYS A 44 -7.35 3.00 8.31
CA CYS A 44 -6.66 3.97 9.17
C CYS A 44 -7.64 4.95 9.82
N GLN A 45 -8.63 5.44 9.06
CA GLN A 45 -9.70 6.30 9.59
C GLN A 45 -10.53 5.58 10.66
N GLN A 46 -10.96 4.34 10.41
CA GLN A 46 -11.74 3.55 11.38
C GLN A 46 -10.96 3.26 12.66
N LEU A 47 -9.64 3.05 12.55
CA LEU A 47 -8.75 2.75 13.66
C LEU A 47 -8.24 4.01 14.37
N GLY A 48 -8.54 5.22 13.86
CA GLY A 48 -8.06 6.47 14.43
C GLY A 48 -6.55 6.65 14.37
N VAL A 49 -5.89 6.08 13.35
CA VAL A 49 -4.43 6.18 13.14
C VAL A 49 -4.11 6.97 11.87
N ASP A 50 -2.97 7.64 11.87
CA ASP A 50 -2.46 8.30 10.67
C ASP A 50 -2.01 7.24 9.64
N PRO A 51 -2.48 7.27 8.38
CA PRO A 51 -2.00 6.37 7.33
C PRO A 51 -0.52 6.59 6.98
N GLY A 52 0.07 7.72 7.34
CA GLY A 52 1.45 8.06 7.05
C GLY A 52 1.70 8.41 5.58
N SER A 53 2.98 8.43 5.21
CA SER A 53 3.46 8.78 3.87
C SER A 53 3.70 7.56 2.98
N ASN A 54 4.02 7.79 1.70
CA ASN A 54 4.38 6.76 0.71
C ASN A 54 3.28 5.70 0.53
N LEU A 55 2.04 6.15 0.37
CA LEU A 55 0.88 5.25 0.25
C LEU A 55 0.80 4.56 -1.11
N THR A 56 1.24 5.24 -2.17
CA THR A 56 1.17 4.75 -3.54
C THR A 56 2.48 4.12 -3.98
N CYS A 57 2.39 3.28 -5.00
CA CYS A 57 3.49 2.83 -5.84
C CYS A 57 3.02 2.88 -7.30
#